data_AF-A0A524A6N3-F1
#
_entry.id   AF-A0A524A6N3-F1
#
_cell.length_a   1.000
_cell.length_b   1.000
_cell.length_c   1.000
_cell.angle_alpha   90.00
_cell.angle_beta   90.00
_cell.angle_gamma   90.00
#
_symmetry.space_group_name_H-M   'P 1'
#
loop_
_entity.id
_entity.type
_entity.pdbx_description
1 polymer ?
#
loop_
_entity_poly.entity_id
_entity_poly.type
_entity_poly.pdbx_seq_one_letter_code
_entity_poly.pdbx_strand_id
1 'polypeptide(L)'
;MTKINELITIHSGYAQYVNLVQTFTDPTENRGRMEQYMPIKSHREAFTKLTRAFYPLDNRVYLLTGSYGTGKSHLCLMLANYLSLKPEDPEVTAFFNHWGQRDPDGAEKLRNLRGEGRYLVALGEYGVGDDFDSMILRAVQAAIEREELQEAWLDTHYGEAARQIERWEDR
;
A
#
# COMPACT_ATOMS: atom_id res chain seq x y z
N MET A 1 7.51 9.53 -45.02
CA MET A 1 7.26 10.10 -43.68
C MET A 1 7.89 9.17 -42.67
N THR A 2 8.92 9.64 -41.96
CA THR A 2 9.58 8.87 -40.91
C THR A 2 8.56 8.61 -39.80
N LYS A 3 8.39 7.36 -39.39
CA LYS A 3 7.42 7.01 -38.35
C LYS A 3 8.00 7.40 -36.98
N ILE A 4 7.15 7.77 -36.03
CA ILE A 4 7.58 8.17 -34.67
C ILE A 4 8.43 7.08 -33.99
N ASN A 5 8.13 5.81 -34.26
CA ASN A 5 8.90 4.67 -33.74
C ASN A 5 10.32 4.54 -34.33
N GLU A 6 10.63 5.22 -35.43
CA GLU A 6 11.97 5.29 -36.03
C GLU A 6 12.80 6.45 -35.43
N LEU A 7 12.15 7.37 -34.71
CA LEU A 7 12.78 8.53 -34.06
C LEU A 7 12.94 8.34 -32.54
N ILE A 8 12.14 7.46 -31.93
CA ILE A 8 12.11 7.26 -30.49
C ILE A 8 12.38 5.80 -30.16
N THR A 9 13.49 5.54 -29.47
CA THR A 9 13.81 4.23 -28.89
C THR A 9 13.17 4.12 -27.50
N ILE A 10 12.10 3.34 -27.39
CA ILE A 10 11.47 3.05 -26.09
C ILE A 10 12.18 1.84 -25.48
N HIS A 11 12.97 2.08 -24.43
CA HIS A 11 13.56 0.99 -23.65
C HIS A 11 12.49 0.41 -22.71
N SER A 12 11.91 -0.73 -23.08
CA SER A 12 10.96 -1.51 -22.26
C SER A 12 11.58 -2.14 -21.00
N GLY A 13 12.87 -1.91 -20.75
CA GLY A 13 13.59 -2.41 -19.57
C GLY A 13 13.28 -1.69 -18.26
N TYR A 14 12.52 -0.59 -18.31
CA TYR A 14 11.99 0.02 -17.08
C TYR A 14 10.85 -0.88 -16.57
N ALA A 15 11.09 -1.52 -15.43
CA ALA A 15 10.07 -2.26 -14.69
C ALA A 15 8.79 -1.42 -14.63
N GLN A 16 7.67 -2.02 -15.04
CA GLN A 16 6.34 -1.41 -15.02
C GLN A 16 6.15 -0.64 -13.70
N TYR A 17 6.07 0.69 -13.80
CA TYR A 17 5.93 1.60 -12.66
C TYR A 17 4.71 1.19 -11.84
N VAL A 18 4.85 1.20 -10.51
CA VAL A 18 3.73 0.92 -9.59
C VAL A 18 3.14 2.25 -9.18
N ASN A 19 1.91 2.53 -9.66
CA ASN A 19 1.08 3.56 -9.07
C ASN A 19 0.44 2.97 -7.80
N LEU A 20 0.94 3.36 -6.63
CA LEU A 20 0.62 2.68 -5.37
C LEU A 20 -0.89 2.63 -5.09
N VAL A 21 -1.60 3.75 -5.24
CA VAL A 21 -3.05 3.81 -4.95
C VAL A 21 -3.81 2.95 -5.95
N GLN A 22 -3.63 3.23 -7.25
CA GLN A 22 -4.33 2.54 -8.33
C GLN A 22 -4.08 1.03 -8.32
N THR A 23 -2.82 0.61 -8.22
CA THR A 23 -2.44 -0.80 -8.22
C THR A 23 -2.93 -1.50 -6.95
N PHE A 24 -2.93 -0.86 -5.78
CA PHE A 24 -3.47 -1.47 -4.56
C PHE A 24 -4.99 -1.67 -4.63
N THR A 25 -5.70 -0.74 -5.27
CA THR A 25 -7.17 -0.80 -5.42
C THR A 25 -7.65 -1.70 -6.56
N ASP A 26 -6.78 -2.10 -7.50
CA ASP A 26 -7.09 -3.09 -8.53
C ASP A 26 -6.73 -4.49 -8.03
N PRO A 27 -7.70 -5.35 -7.67
CA PRO A 27 -7.39 -6.66 -7.08
C PRO A 27 -6.59 -7.58 -8.00
N THR A 28 -6.78 -7.44 -9.32
CA THR A 28 -6.10 -8.30 -10.30
C THR A 28 -4.66 -7.88 -10.46
N GLU A 29 -4.40 -6.57 -10.63
CA GLU A 29 -3.03 -6.07 -10.70
C GLU A 29 -2.30 -6.32 -9.38
N ASN A 30 -2.94 -6.02 -8.25
CA ASN A 30 -2.35 -6.16 -6.93
C ASN A 30 -1.88 -7.59 -6.64
N ARG A 31 -2.77 -8.57 -6.86
CA ARG A 31 -2.46 -9.99 -6.69
C ARG A 31 -1.26 -10.39 -7.54
N GLY A 32 -1.28 -10.06 -8.83
CA GLY A 32 -0.20 -10.40 -9.75
C GLY A 32 1.15 -9.83 -9.32
N ARG A 33 1.17 -8.59 -8.80
CA ARG A 33 2.40 -7.97 -8.27
C ARG A 33 2.91 -8.68 -7.03
N MET A 34 2.01 -9.05 -6.10
CA MET A 34 2.40 -9.69 -4.85
C MET A 34 2.91 -11.12 -5.06
N GLU A 35 2.21 -11.92 -5.87
CA GLU A 35 2.59 -13.29 -6.17
C GLU A 35 3.97 -13.35 -6.85
N GLN A 36 4.29 -12.41 -7.74
CA GLN A 36 5.56 -12.45 -8.49
C GLN A 36 6.71 -11.75 -7.76
N TYR A 37 6.45 -11.17 -6.58
CA TYR A 37 7.44 -10.36 -5.90
C TYR A 37 8.56 -11.21 -5.27
N MET A 38 9.79 -10.90 -5.69
CA MET A 38 11.02 -11.53 -5.19
C MET A 38 11.88 -10.49 -4.45
N PRO A 39 11.81 -10.42 -3.11
CA PRO A 39 12.48 -9.36 -2.36
C PRO A 39 14.00 -9.49 -2.40
N ILE A 40 14.66 -8.51 -3.00
CA ILE A 40 16.13 -8.36 -2.94
C ILE A 40 16.60 -7.99 -1.53
N LYS A 41 17.91 -8.10 -1.27
CA LYS A 41 18.49 -7.84 0.06
C LYS A 41 18.08 -6.47 0.65
N SER A 42 18.17 -5.39 -0.13
CA SER A 42 17.81 -4.04 0.34
C SER A 42 16.32 -3.90 0.67
N HIS A 43 15.45 -4.54 -0.11
CA HIS A 43 14.02 -4.59 0.17
C HIS A 43 13.75 -5.33 1.47
N ARG A 44 14.43 -6.46 1.69
CA ARG A 44 14.30 -7.22 2.94
C ARG A 44 14.70 -6.40 4.15
N GLU A 45 15.87 -5.77 4.10
CA GLU A 45 16.38 -4.91 5.17
C GLU A 45 15.45 -3.72 5.45
N ALA A 46 14.93 -3.07 4.40
CA ALA A 46 14.00 -1.95 4.54
C ALA A 46 12.66 -2.40 5.13
N PHE A 47 12.10 -3.50 4.66
CA PHE A 47 10.83 -4.04 5.18
C PHE A 47 10.95 -4.44 6.65
N THR A 48 12.04 -5.12 7.04
CA THR A 48 12.30 -5.47 8.45
C THR A 48 12.41 -4.24 9.34
N LYS A 49 12.93 -3.12 8.83
CA LYS A 49 12.92 -1.84 9.58
C LYS A 49 11.52 -1.26 9.67
N LEU A 50 10.75 -1.28 8.59
CA LEU A 50 9.38 -0.74 8.55
C LEU A 50 8.45 -1.49 9.50
N THR A 51 8.56 -2.82 9.60
CA THR A 51 7.72 -3.61 10.52
C THR A 51 8.05 -3.39 11.99
N ARG A 52 9.14 -2.69 12.32
CA ARG A 52 9.38 -2.24 13.71
C ARG A 52 8.31 -1.27 14.20
N ALA A 53 7.51 -0.67 13.30
CA ALA A 53 6.35 0.13 13.64
C ALA A 53 5.32 -0.60 14.54
N PHE A 54 5.32 -1.94 14.56
CA PHE A 54 4.46 -2.71 15.46
C PHE A 54 4.93 -2.69 16.92
N TYR A 55 6.19 -2.34 17.20
CA TYR A 55 6.68 -2.22 18.56
C TYR A 55 6.22 -0.87 19.16
N PRO A 56 5.52 -0.86 20.31
CA PRO A 56 4.90 0.35 20.86
C PRO A 56 5.87 1.53 21.13
N LEU A 57 7.14 1.21 21.40
CA LEU A 57 8.19 2.18 21.76
C LEU A 57 9.08 2.59 20.56
N ASP A 58 8.84 2.05 19.37
CA ASP A 58 9.63 2.40 18.18
C ASP A 58 9.03 3.59 17.42
N ASN A 59 9.72 3.99 16.36
CA ASN A 59 9.33 5.08 15.48
C ASN A 59 8.00 4.75 14.78
N ARG A 60 7.15 5.77 14.64
CA ARG A 60 5.86 5.68 13.95
C ARG A 60 5.87 6.25 12.53
N VAL A 61 6.92 6.98 12.18
CA VAL A 61 7.12 7.59 10.86
C VAL A 61 8.43 7.10 10.29
N TYR A 62 8.39 6.60 9.06
CA TYR A 62 9.56 6.11 8.34
C TYR A 62 9.67 6.84 7.01
N LEU A 63 10.88 7.30 6.69
CA LEU A 63 11.19 7.91 5.39
C LEU A 63 12.00 6.92 4.56
N LEU A 64 11.44 6.49 3.42
CA LEU A 64 12.13 5.59 2.50
C LEU A 64 12.85 6.40 1.40
N THR A 65 14.17 6.45 1.48
CA THR A 65 15.03 7.16 0.50
C THR A 65 15.74 6.18 -0.43
N GLY A 66 15.90 6.55 -1.70
CA GLY A 66 16.66 5.78 -2.68
C GLY A 66 16.48 6.31 -4.09
N SER A 67 17.39 5.97 -5.00
CA SER A 67 17.36 6.42 -6.40
C SER A 67 16.05 6.05 -7.11
N TYR A 68 15.72 6.77 -8.18
CA TYR A 68 14.58 6.40 -9.03
C TYR A 68 14.75 4.98 -9.59
N GLY A 69 13.65 4.24 -9.71
CA GLY A 69 13.67 2.87 -10.24
C GLY A 69 14.12 1.77 -9.27
N THR A 70 14.47 2.08 -8.01
CA THR A 70 14.90 1.07 -7.03
C THR A 70 13.74 0.31 -6.36
N GLY A 71 12.53 0.35 -6.91
CA GLY A 71 11.39 -0.43 -6.40
C GLY A 71 10.74 0.08 -5.11
N LYS A 72 10.96 1.33 -4.69
CA LYS A 72 10.36 1.91 -3.46
C LYS A 72 8.83 1.79 -3.43
N SER A 73 8.14 2.19 -4.50
CA SER A 73 6.68 2.07 -4.58
C SER A 73 6.22 0.61 -4.52
N HIS A 74 6.99 -0.30 -5.12
CA HIS A 74 6.71 -1.74 -5.07
C HIS A 74 6.88 -2.28 -3.63
N LEU A 75 7.92 -1.84 -2.91
CA LEU A 75 8.11 -2.19 -1.50
C LEU A 75 6.93 -1.69 -0.64
N CYS A 76 6.47 -0.45 -0.86
CA CYS A 76 5.31 0.09 -0.17
C CYS A 76 4.01 -0.67 -0.50
N LEU A 77 3.83 -1.11 -1.75
CA LEU A 77 2.70 -1.95 -2.15
C LEU A 77 2.72 -3.28 -1.38
N MET A 78 3.89 -3.92 -1.28
CA MET A 78 4.03 -5.17 -0.52
C MET A 78 3.77 -4.96 0.97
N LEU A 79 4.20 -3.83 1.54
CA LEU A 79 3.90 -3.49 2.93
C LEU A 79 2.40 -3.26 3.14
N ALA A 80 1.74 -2.56 2.22
CA ALA A 80 0.30 -2.35 2.26
C ALA A 80 -0.45 -3.69 2.23
N ASN A 81 -0.11 -4.59 1.31
CA ASN A 81 -0.73 -5.92 1.25
C ASN A 81 -0.44 -6.76 2.49
N TYR A 82 0.81 -6.75 2.95
CA TYR A 82 1.19 -7.44 4.18
C TYR A 82 0.31 -6.97 5.33
N LEU A 83 0.02 -5.67 5.46
CA LEU A 83 -0.83 -5.10 6.51
C LEU A 83 -2.32 -5.37 6.32
N SER A 84 -2.84 -5.36 5.09
CA SER A 84 -4.27 -5.47 4.81
C SER A 84 -4.77 -6.92 4.76
N LEU A 85 -3.94 -7.85 4.28
CA LEU A 85 -4.29 -9.26 4.10
C LEU A 85 -4.01 -10.08 5.37
N LYS A 86 -4.67 -11.23 5.47
CA LYS A 86 -4.45 -12.19 6.55
C LYS A 86 -3.23 -13.07 6.24
N PRO A 87 -2.53 -13.60 7.26
CA PRO A 87 -1.40 -14.51 7.05
C PRO A 87 -1.74 -15.75 6.22
N GLU A 88 -2.99 -16.21 6.27
CA GLU A 88 -3.46 -17.40 5.56
C GLU A 88 -3.81 -17.13 4.09
N ASP A 89 -3.90 -15.85 3.68
CA ASP A 89 -4.24 -15.51 2.30
C ASP A 89 -3.13 -16.03 1.34
N PRO A 90 -3.50 -16.60 0.18
CA PRO A 90 -2.54 -17.20 -0.76
C PRO A 90 -1.42 -16.25 -1.18
N GLU A 91 -1.74 -14.97 -1.36
CA GLU A 91 -0.81 -13.93 -1.77
C GLU A 91 0.27 -13.67 -0.70
N VAL A 92 -0.12 -13.67 0.58
CA VAL A 92 0.79 -13.51 1.72
C VAL A 92 1.65 -14.76 1.90
N THR A 93 1.07 -15.94 1.72
CA THR A 93 1.80 -17.21 1.76
C THR A 93 2.87 -17.27 0.66
N ALA A 94 2.52 -16.88 -0.57
CA ALA A 94 3.46 -16.81 -1.69
C ALA A 94 4.60 -15.82 -1.40
N PHE A 95 4.27 -14.63 -0.87
CA PHE A 95 5.25 -13.63 -0.47
C PHE A 95 6.27 -14.19 0.54
N PHE A 96 5.82 -14.88 1.59
CA PHE A 96 6.71 -15.49 2.57
C PHE A 96 7.53 -16.64 1.99
N ASN A 97 6.97 -17.46 1.10
CA ASN A 97 7.71 -18.50 0.41
C ASN A 97 8.86 -17.92 -0.43
N HIS A 98 8.60 -16.84 -1.17
CA HIS A 98 9.62 -16.14 -1.96
C HIS A 98 10.69 -15.49 -1.10
N TRP A 99 10.30 -14.92 0.04
CA TRP A 99 11.25 -14.42 1.03
C TRP A 99 12.13 -15.55 1.59
N GLY A 100 11.50 -16.65 2.01
CA GLY A 100 12.13 -17.79 2.67
C GLY A 100 13.16 -18.50 1.79
N GLN A 101 13.02 -18.47 0.47
CA GLN A 101 14.04 -18.99 -0.45
C GLN A 101 15.41 -18.32 -0.27
N ARG A 102 15.46 -17.09 0.25
CA ARG A 102 16.69 -16.30 0.43
C ARG A 102 17.02 -16.01 1.89
N ASP A 103 16.04 -16.03 2.78
CA ASP A 103 16.18 -15.78 4.22
C ASP A 103 15.02 -16.41 5.00
N PRO A 104 15.11 -17.73 5.28
CA PRO A 104 14.10 -18.46 6.05
C PRO A 104 13.84 -17.84 7.43
N ASP A 105 14.91 -17.49 8.14
CA ASP A 105 14.83 -16.95 9.50
C ASP A 105 14.11 -15.59 9.55
N GLY A 106 14.38 -14.71 8.58
CA GLY A 106 13.70 -13.43 8.46
C GLY A 106 12.23 -13.57 8.07
N ALA A 107 11.89 -14.53 7.20
CA ALA A 107 10.50 -14.82 6.84
C ALA A 107 9.69 -15.25 8.07
N GLU A 108 10.21 -16.19 8.86
CA GLU A 108 9.55 -16.67 10.08
C GLU A 108 9.37 -15.54 11.12
N LYS A 109 10.39 -14.69 11.32
CA LYS A 109 10.28 -13.52 12.20
C LYS A 109 9.18 -12.56 11.75
N LEU A 110 9.10 -12.25 10.46
CA LEU A 110 8.08 -11.36 9.90
C LEU A 110 6.68 -11.96 9.97
N ARG A 111 6.56 -13.27 9.79
CA ARG A 111 5.30 -14.00 9.93
C ARG A 111 4.79 -13.96 11.36
N ASN A 112 5.66 -14.22 12.34
CA ASN A 112 5.30 -14.17 13.76
C ASN A 112 4.92 -12.74 14.21
N LEU A 113 5.60 -11.72 13.68
CA LEU A 113 5.30 -10.33 14.01
C LEU A 113 3.94 -9.86 13.46
N ARG A 114 3.46 -10.46 12.38
CA ARG A 114 2.25 -10.02 11.67
C ARG A 114 0.98 -10.13 12.53
N GLY A 115 0.90 -11.15 13.39
CA GLY A 115 -0.33 -11.53 14.09
C GLY A 115 -1.44 -12.01 13.14
N GLU A 116 -2.62 -12.31 13.68
CA GLU A 116 -3.75 -12.90 12.93
C GLU A 116 -4.72 -11.84 12.33
N GLY A 117 -4.65 -10.60 12.80
CA GLY A 117 -5.59 -9.54 12.44
C GLY A 117 -5.29 -8.85 11.11
N ARG A 118 -6.19 -7.99 10.65
CA ARG A 118 -5.97 -7.08 9.51
C ARG A 118 -5.79 -5.65 10.01
N TYR A 119 -4.96 -4.87 9.33
CA TYR A 119 -4.85 -3.43 9.56
C TYR A 119 -5.61 -2.67 8.48
N LEU A 120 -6.25 -1.57 8.88
CA LEU A 120 -6.82 -0.63 7.93
C LEU A 120 -5.69 0.17 7.27
N VAL A 121 -5.47 -0.06 5.97
CA VAL A 121 -4.45 0.65 5.20
C VAL A 121 -5.07 1.84 4.47
N ALA A 122 -4.67 3.04 4.86
CA ALA A 122 -5.02 4.30 4.22
C ALA A 122 -3.84 4.81 3.40
N LEU A 123 -4.01 4.90 2.08
CA LEU A 123 -2.98 5.36 1.16
C LEU A 123 -3.24 6.83 0.79
N GLY A 124 -2.34 7.70 1.24
CA GLY A 124 -2.40 9.13 0.92
C GLY A 124 -1.85 9.43 -0.47
N GLU A 125 -2.62 10.16 -1.27
CA GLU A 125 -2.20 10.64 -2.58
C GLU A 125 -1.80 12.12 -2.50
N TYR A 126 -0.48 12.36 -2.40
CA TYR A 126 0.07 13.70 -2.29
C TYR A 126 0.06 14.42 -3.64
N GLY A 127 -0.36 15.69 -3.64
CA GLY A 127 -0.41 16.53 -4.84
C GLY A 127 -1.72 16.46 -5.63
N VAL A 128 -2.70 15.67 -5.18
CA VAL A 128 -4.07 15.68 -5.70
C VAL A 128 -4.96 16.44 -4.70
N GLY A 129 -5.21 17.73 -4.98
CA GLY A 129 -6.10 18.57 -4.16
C GLY A 129 -5.42 19.33 -3.01
N ASP A 130 -6.15 19.42 -1.90
CA ASP A 130 -5.97 20.37 -0.79
C ASP A 130 -4.75 20.09 0.12
N ASP A 131 -4.74 20.68 1.33
CA ASP A 131 -3.66 20.52 2.31
C ASP A 131 -3.46 19.07 2.82
N PHE A 132 -2.36 18.87 3.55
CA PHE A 132 -1.97 17.56 4.06
C PHE A 132 -3.03 16.92 4.98
N ASP A 133 -3.69 17.73 5.80
CA ASP A 133 -4.70 17.26 6.74
C ASP A 133 -5.92 16.72 5.99
N SER A 134 -6.39 17.46 4.97
CA SER A 134 -7.48 17.04 4.09
C SER A 134 -7.14 15.77 3.31
N MET A 135 -5.89 15.65 2.84
CA MET A 135 -5.40 14.43 2.18
C MET A 135 -5.46 13.21 3.12
N ILE A 136 -5.04 13.34 4.37
CA ILE A 136 -5.11 12.25 5.36
C ILE A 136 -6.56 11.83 5.58
N LEU A 137 -7.46 12.79 5.84
CA LEU A 137 -8.87 12.48 6.11
C LEU A 137 -9.52 11.74 4.94
N ARG A 138 -9.27 12.19 3.71
CA ARG A 138 -9.76 11.53 2.49
C ARG A 138 -9.19 10.12 2.32
N ALA A 139 -7.90 9.92 2.59
CA ALA A 139 -7.27 8.60 2.50
C ALA A 139 -7.86 7.60 3.50
N VAL A 140 -8.15 8.07 4.71
CA VAL A 140 -8.79 7.27 5.76
C VAL A 140 -10.24 6.96 5.39
N GLN A 141 -11.00 7.95 4.93
CA GLN A 141 -12.37 7.76 4.43
C GLN A 141 -12.42 6.72 3.30
N ALA A 142 -11.57 6.87 2.29
CA ALA A 142 -11.50 5.92 1.18
C ALA A 142 -11.15 4.49 1.64
N ALA A 143 -10.31 4.36 2.68
CA ALA A 143 -10.00 3.05 3.25
C ALA A 143 -11.20 2.42 3.98
N ILE A 144 -11.98 3.21 4.72
CA ILE A 144 -13.19 2.75 5.41
C ILE A 144 -14.24 2.30 4.41
N GLU A 145 -14.46 3.10 3.37
CA GLU A 145 -15.41 2.79 2.30
C GLU A 145 -15.02 1.48 1.59
N ARG A 146 -13.74 1.32 1.27
CA ARG A 146 -13.20 0.11 0.65
C ARG A 146 -13.37 -1.15 1.50
N GLU A 147 -13.20 -1.04 2.81
CA GLU A 147 -13.32 -2.18 3.74
C GLU A 147 -14.73 -2.37 4.31
N GLU A 148 -15.71 -1.58 3.83
CA GLU A 148 -17.11 -1.60 4.28
C GLU A 148 -17.27 -1.40 5.81
N LEU A 149 -16.48 -0.49 6.39
CA LEU A 149 -16.44 -0.21 7.83
C LEU A 149 -17.30 0.98 8.25
N GLN A 150 -18.26 1.42 7.43
CA GLN A 150 -19.03 2.65 7.64
C GLN A 150 -19.83 2.64 8.96
N GLU A 151 -20.35 1.49 9.39
CA GLU A 151 -21.06 1.38 10.67
C GLU A 151 -20.14 1.49 11.89
N ALA A 152 -18.84 1.22 11.72
CA ALA A 152 -17.86 1.22 12.80
C ALA A 152 -17.16 2.57 13.01
N TRP A 153 -17.25 3.48 12.04
CA TRP A 153 -16.35 4.63 11.95
C TRP A 153 -17.07 5.94 11.56
N LEU A 154 -17.52 6.61 12.62
CA LEU A 154 -17.54 8.07 12.80
C LEU A 154 -18.78 8.88 12.35
N ASP A 155 -19.47 9.41 13.36
CA ASP A 155 -20.07 10.75 13.30
C ASP A 155 -18.95 11.81 13.22
N THR A 156 -18.33 11.97 12.04
CA THR A 156 -17.41 13.09 11.82
C THR A 156 -18.18 14.38 11.65
N HIS A 157 -17.57 15.52 12.00
CA HIS A 157 -18.15 16.84 11.71
C HIS A 157 -18.41 17.05 10.21
N TYR A 158 -17.56 16.50 9.34
CA TYR A 158 -17.76 16.54 7.89
C TYR A 158 -18.96 15.67 7.45
N GLY A 159 -19.06 14.44 7.96
CA GLY A 159 -20.18 13.54 7.66
C GLY A 159 -21.52 14.11 8.13
N GLU A 160 -21.56 14.74 9.31
CA GLU A 160 -22.74 15.48 9.75
C GLU A 160 -23.06 16.68 8.87
N ALA A 161 -22.05 17.44 8.41
CA ALA A 161 -22.26 18.56 7.50
C ALA A 161 -22.83 18.10 6.14
N ALA A 162 -22.29 17.01 5.58
CA ALA A 162 -22.80 16.42 4.34
C ALA A 162 -24.24 15.89 4.50
N ARG A 163 -24.52 15.13 5.58
CA ARG A 163 -25.88 14.66 5.92
C ARG A 163 -26.86 15.82 6.09
N GLN A 164 -26.41 16.93 6.64
CA GLN A 164 -27.24 18.12 6.82
C GLN A 164 -27.55 18.81 5.49
N ILE A 165 -26.62 18.82 4.54
CA ILE A 165 -26.85 19.33 3.18
C ILE A 165 -27.88 18.46 2.46
N GLU A 166 -27.73 17.13 2.48
CA GLU A 166 -28.70 16.20 1.87
C GLU A 166 -30.11 16.40 2.45
N ARG A 167 -30.23 16.53 3.79
CA ARG A 167 -31.52 16.84 4.45
C ARG A 167 -32.16 18.16 4.01
N TRP A 168 -31.35 19.13 3.58
CA TRP A 168 -31.85 20.40 3.07
C TRP A 168 -32.26 20.34 1.61
N GLU A 169 -31.63 19.48 0.81
CA GLU A 169 -31.98 19.25 -0.61
C GLU A 169 -33.22 18.37 -0.78
N ASP A 170 -33.48 17.45 0.16
CA ASP A 170 -34.69 16.60 0.19
C ASP A 170 -35.96 17.33 0.68
N ARG A 171 -35.87 18.63 1.00
CA ARG A 171 -36.99 19.48 1.45
C ARG A 171 -37.44 20.46 0.38
#